data_AF-A0A3M8S8W2-F1
#
_entry.id   AF-A0A3M8S8W2-F1
#
_cell.length_a   1.000
_cell.length_b   1.000
_cell.length_c   1.000
_cell.angle_alpha   90.00
_cell.angle_beta   90.00
_cell.angle_gamma   90.00
#
_symmetry.space_group_name_H-M   'P 1'
#
loop_
_entity.id
_entity.type
_entity.pdbx_description
1 polymer ?
#
loop_
_entity_poly.entity_id
_entity_poly.type
_entity_poly.pdbx_seq_one_letter_code
_entity_poly.pdbx_strand_id
1 'polypeptide(L)' 'MTTPKNPFEGLPRHHMMFLNLRDGGETPARRGATVAEFYGVTLDELKENCIKAGEELIAERGELLVYEQPVYDWAKS' A
#
# COMPACT_ATOMS: atom_id res chain seq x y z
N MET A 1 5.05 -32.52 -3.41
CA MET A 1 5.46 -31.12 -3.67
C MET A 1 4.42 -30.22 -3.04
N THR A 2 4.78 -29.39 -2.07
CA THR A 2 3.89 -28.36 -1.52
C THR A 2 3.83 -27.21 -2.50
N THR A 3 2.62 -26.81 -2.90
CA THR A 3 2.39 -25.63 -3.75
C THR A 3 2.98 -24.40 -3.06
N PRO A 4 3.70 -23.52 -3.78
CA PRO A 4 4.16 -22.25 -3.22
C PRO A 4 2.97 -21.45 -2.71
N LYS A 5 2.99 -21.05 -1.43
CA LYS A 5 1.96 -20.19 -0.85
C LYS A 5 2.26 -18.75 -1.25
N ASN A 6 1.34 -18.10 -1.96
CA ASN A 6 1.44 -16.67 -2.23
C ASN A 6 1.17 -15.91 -0.92
N PRO A 7 2.14 -15.16 -0.37
CA PRO A 7 1.96 -14.45 0.90
C PRO A 7 0.92 -13.32 0.82
N PHE A 8 0.52 -12.93 -0.39
CA PHE A 8 -0.45 -11.87 -0.65
C PHE A 8 -1.85 -12.41 -0.99
N GLU A 9 -2.04 -13.73 -1.01
CA GLU A 9 -3.33 -14.34 -1.30
C GLU A 9 -4.35 -14.01 -0.21
N GLY A 10 -5.50 -13.44 -0.61
CA GLY A 10 -6.57 -13.04 0.30
C GLY A 10 -6.38 -11.69 0.99
N LEU A 11 -5.28 -10.97 0.73
CA LEU A 11 -5.15 -9.62 1.25
C LEU A 11 -6.22 -8.70 0.64
N PRO A 12 -6.80 -7.78 1.45
CA PRO A 12 -7.69 -6.77 0.93
C PRO A 12 -7.03 -5.92 -0.16
N ARG A 13 -7.83 -5.45 -1.11
CA ARG A 13 -7.34 -4.68 -2.26
C ARG A 13 -6.56 -3.42 -1.86
N HIS A 14 -6.95 -2.75 -0.78
CA HIS A 14 -6.26 -1.55 -0.28
C HIS A 14 -4.86 -1.86 0.26
N HIS A 15 -4.66 -3.03 0.88
CA HIS A 15 -3.32 -3.51 1.24
C HIS A 15 -2.47 -3.77 0.00
N MET A 16 -3.04 -4.35 -1.06
CA MET A 16 -2.31 -4.56 -2.30
C MET A 16 -1.85 -3.25 -2.95
N MET A 17 -2.68 -2.21 -2.91
CA MET A 17 -2.32 -0.86 -3.37
C MET A 17 -1.14 -0.28 -2.55
N PHE A 18 -1.23 -0.39 -1.23
CA PHE A 18 -0.18 0.06 -0.31
C PHE A 18 1.15 -0.65 -0.58
N LEU A 19 1.12 -1.99 -0.70
CA LEU A 19 2.30 -2.82 -0.98
C LEU A 19 2.92 -2.51 -2.35
N ASN A 20 2.10 -2.23 -3.37
CA ASN A 20 2.59 -1.86 -4.70
C ASN A 20 3.41 -0.55 -4.66
N LEU A 21 2.95 0.46 -3.91
CA LEU A 21 3.72 1.70 -3.72
C LEU A 21 4.99 1.47 -2.89
N ARG A 22 4.89 0.65 -1.85
CA ARG A 22 6.02 0.30 -0.95
C ARG A 22 7.15 -0.41 -1.69
N ASP A 23 6.80 -1.41 -2.49
CA ASP A 23 7.76 -2.33 -3.14
C ASP A 23 8.09 -1.93 -4.59
N GLY A 24 7.47 -0.87 -5.11
CA GLY A 24 7.54 -0.45 -6.52
C GLY A 24 8.87 0.17 -6.98
N GLY A 25 9.90 0.20 -6.13
CA GLY A 25 11.25 0.64 -6.48
C GLY A 25 11.46 2.15 -6.67
N GLU A 26 10.42 2.97 -6.49
CA GLU A 26 10.52 4.43 -6.47
C GLU A 26 9.64 5.02 -5.36
N THR A 27 9.65 6.34 -5.19
CA THR A 27 8.86 7.02 -4.18
C THR A 27 7.36 7.04 -4.53
N PRO A 28 6.46 7.02 -3.53
CA PRO A 28 5.02 7.09 -3.75
C PRO A 28 4.59 8.31 -4.57
N ALA A 29 5.27 9.45 -4.40
CA ALA A 29 5.01 10.68 -5.15
C ALA A 29 5.23 10.54 -6.66
N ARG A 30 6.19 9.70 -7.10
CA ARG A 30 6.46 9.48 -8.52
C ARG A 30 5.54 8.43 -9.13
N ARG A 31 5.17 7.41 -8.35
CA ARG A 31 4.38 6.27 -8.84
C ARG A 31 2.88 6.39 -8.62
N GLY A 32 2.43 7.27 -7.73
CA GLY A 32 1.04 7.36 -7.28
C GLY A 32 0.04 7.41 -8.43
N ALA A 33 0.27 8.25 -9.44
CA ALA A 33 -0.62 8.37 -10.60
C ALA A 33 -0.72 7.05 -11.39
N THR A 34 0.41 6.41 -11.69
CA THR A 34 0.45 5.14 -12.42
C THR A 34 -0.18 4.00 -11.63
N VAL A 35 0.01 3.96 -10.31
CA VAL A 35 -0.62 2.96 -9.44
C VAL A 35 -2.13 3.18 -9.37
N ALA A 36 -2.58 4.44 -9.26
CA ALA A 36 -4.00 4.77 -9.26
C ALA A 36 -4.67 4.30 -10.56
N GLU A 37 -4.04 4.58 -11.71
CA GLU A 37 -4.48 4.11 -13.03
C GLU A 37 -4.53 2.58 -13.11
N PHE A 38 -3.47 1.89 -12.67
CA PHE A 38 -3.41 0.42 -12.66
C PHE A 38 -4.56 -0.20 -11.86
N TYR A 39 -4.92 0.39 -10.73
CA TYR A 39 -6.06 -0.06 -9.94
C TYR A 39 -7.39 0.55 -10.38
N GLY A 40 -7.44 1.41 -11.40
CA GLY A 40 -8.68 2.03 -11.87
C GLY A 40 -9.37 2.89 -10.81
N VAL A 41 -8.59 3.60 -10.00
CA VAL A 41 -9.05 4.52 -8.95
C VAL A 41 -8.45 5.90 -9.18
N THR A 42 -9.02 6.92 -8.55
CA THR A 42 -8.41 8.26 -8.49
C THR A 42 -7.19 8.27 -7.56
N LEU A 43 -6.35 9.31 -7.69
CA LEU A 43 -5.21 9.49 -6.79
C LEU A 43 -5.66 9.68 -5.33
N ASP A 44 -6.77 10.37 -5.10
CA ASP A 44 -7.31 10.61 -3.76
C ASP A 44 -7.83 9.31 -3.14
N GLU A 45 -8.59 8.51 -3.90
CA GLU A 45 -9.01 7.17 -3.44
C GLU A 45 -7.82 6.25 -3.17
N LEU A 46 -6.74 6.33 -3.98
CA LEU A 46 -5.52 5.58 -3.70
C LEU A 46 -4.90 6.01 -2.36
N LYS A 47 -4.83 7.32 -2.10
CA LYS A 47 -4.32 7.85 -0.83
C LYS A 47 -5.19 7.40 0.35
N GLU A 48 -6.51 7.52 0.26
CA GLU A 48 -7.45 7.05 1.30
C GLU A 48 -7.26 5.56 1.61
N ASN A 49 -7.11 4.73 0.57
CA ASN A 49 -6.85 3.30 0.73
C ASN A 49 -5.49 3.03 1.38
N CYS A 50 -4.45 3.82 1.06
CA CYS A 50 -3.14 3.70 1.68
C CYS A 50 -3.16 4.15 3.15
N ILE A 51 -3.91 5.20 3.49
CA ILE A 51 -4.13 5.62 4.88
C ILE A 51 -4.81 4.48 5.64
N LYS A 52 -5.89 3.92 5.11
CA LYS A 52 -6.60 2.81 5.74
C LYS A 52 -5.70 1.60 5.98
N ALA A 53 -4.91 1.20 4.97
CA ALA A 53 -3.96 0.11 5.13
C ALA A 53 -2.94 0.40 6.25
N GLY A 54 -2.37 1.61 6.26
CA GLY A 54 -1.44 2.03 7.31
C GLY A 54 -2.05 2.05 8.71
N GLU A 55 -3.29 2.52 8.86
CA GLU A 55 -4.01 2.51 10.13
C GLU A 55 -4.29 1.10 10.64
N GLU A 56 -4.69 0.17 9.77
CA GLU A 56 -4.87 -1.24 10.12
C GLU A 56 -3.54 -1.87 10.57
N LEU A 57 -2.45 -1.58 9.85
CA LEU A 57 -1.11 -2.06 10.18
C LEU A 57 -0.60 -1.51 11.52
N ILE A 58 -0.88 -0.24 11.84
CA ILE A 58 -0.60 0.37 13.14
C ILE A 58 -1.46 -0.27 14.23
N ALA A 59 -2.74 -0.51 13.97
CA ALA A 59 -3.63 -1.15 14.94
C ALA A 59 -3.19 -2.60 15.28
N GLU A 60 -2.65 -3.33 14.30
CA GLU A 60 -2.17 -4.70 14.47
C GLU A 60 -0.81 -4.76 15.18
N ARG A 61 0.13 -3.89 14.80
CA ARG A 61 1.55 -4.03 15.20
C ARG A 61 2.05 -2.92 16.14
N GLY A 62 1.26 -1.88 16.37
CA GLY A 62 1.60 -0.70 17.17
C GLY A 62 2.38 0.38 16.41
N GLU A 63 3.04 0.03 15.31
CA GLU A 63 3.82 0.95 14.48
C GLU A 63 3.89 0.49 13.02
N LEU A 64 4.28 1.40 12.13
CA LEU A 64 4.70 1.08 10.77
C LEU A 64 6.19 0.79 10.72
N LEU A 65 6.57 -0.12 9.83
CA LEU A 65 7.98 -0.36 9.55
C LEU A 65 8.57 0.81 8.76
N VAL A 66 9.89 0.99 8.84
CA VAL A 66 10.61 2.12 8.23
C VAL A 66 10.32 2.30 6.72
N TYR A 67 10.05 1.21 6.00
CA TYR A 67 9.76 1.22 4.58
C TYR A 67 8.26 1.38 4.27
N GLU A 68 7.37 1.25 5.25
CA GLU A 68 5.92 1.47 5.13
C GLU A 68 5.55 2.92 5.44
N GLN A 69 6.25 3.54 6.40
CA GLN A 69 6.03 4.92 6.83
C GLN A 69 5.99 5.93 5.66
N PRO A 70 6.89 5.88 4.65
CA PRO A 70 6.86 6.86 3.55
C PRO A 70 5.58 6.81 2.71
N VAL A 71 4.96 5.62 2.56
CA VAL A 71 3.70 5.48 1.83
C VAL A 71 2.56 6.13 2.61
N TYR A 72 2.53 5.90 3.92
CA TYR A 72 1.53 6.47 4.81
C TYR A 72 1.63 7.99 4.92
N ASP A 73 2.85 8.52 5.09
CA ASP A 73 3.10 9.97 5.18
C ASP A 73 2.72 10.67 3.87
N TRP A 74 3.10 10.09 2.74
CA TRP A 74 2.70 10.62 1.43
C TRP A 74 1.18 10.60 1.24
N ALA A 75 0.51 9.54 1.68
CA ALA A 75 -0.93 9.44 1.56
C ALA A 75 -1.67 10.48 2.41
N LYS A 76 -1.09 10.89 3.55
CA LYS A 76 -1.62 11.97 4.42
C LYS A 76 -1.26 13.39 3.98
N SER A 77 -0.38 13.55 3.00
CA SER A 77 0.05 14.86 2.49
C SER A 77 -0.88 15.47 1.45
#